data_AF-A0A945X4G0-F1
#
_entry.id   AF-A0A945X4G0-F1
#
_cell.length_a   1.000
_cell.length_b   1.000
_cell.length_c   1.000
_cell.angle_alpha   90.00
_cell.angle_beta   90.00
_cell.angle_gamma   90.00
#
_symmetry.space_group_name_H-M   'P 1'
#
loop_
_entity.id
_entity.type
_entity.pdbx_description
1 polymer ?
#
loop_
_entity_poly.entity_id
_entity_poly.type
_entity_poly.pdbx_seq_one_letter_code
_entity_poly.pdbx_strand_id
1 'polypeptide(L)'
;MAIIAGHDDTEFPGLGADQLVIHGVAYCNSASMFWSRLLDEAVSFCGGCNGLRLSTTDEAPLDANLLAPEEHLEADAARLRDRELGELAREVMSILDFLGPPQPVRLVLLRNDREIEQTELVRECMDSSIFPPFVAWLLRWADVRPSGWNEEFIQGDFEAEDSARHFVYRVHFVLRRKDISEGLVERILTLSFAGLH
;
A
#
# COMPACT_ATOMS: atom_id res chain seq x y z
N MET A 1 -8.84 11.97 6.90
CA MET A 1 -8.28 12.46 5.64
C MET A 1 -8.67 11.45 4.58
N ALA A 2 -9.36 11.88 3.52
CA ALA A 2 -9.73 11.00 2.42
C ALA A 2 -8.49 10.48 1.71
N ILE A 3 -8.48 9.18 1.42
CA ILE A 3 -7.43 8.51 0.64
C ILE A 3 -7.72 8.64 -0.85
N ILE A 4 -9.00 8.51 -1.23
CA ILE A 4 -9.45 8.65 -2.62
C ILE A 4 -9.65 10.13 -2.93
N ALA A 5 -8.91 10.64 -3.92
CA ALA A 5 -9.05 12.05 -4.33
C ALA A 5 -10.49 12.37 -4.77
N GLY A 6 -11.08 13.40 -4.17
CA GLY A 6 -12.45 13.84 -4.43
C GLY A 6 -13.53 13.25 -3.51
N HIS A 7 -13.17 12.36 -2.58
CA HIS A 7 -14.07 11.90 -1.52
C HIS A 7 -14.13 12.94 -0.38
N ASP A 8 -15.32 13.32 0.07
CA ASP A 8 -15.50 14.20 1.24
C ASP A 8 -15.57 13.35 2.53
N ASP A 9 -14.64 13.59 3.45
CA ASP A 9 -14.58 12.89 4.75
C ASP A 9 -15.80 13.15 5.64
N THR A 10 -16.55 14.21 5.38
CA THR A 10 -17.65 14.63 6.25
C THR A 10 -18.92 13.79 6.11
N GLU A 11 -19.03 12.99 5.05
CA GLU A 11 -20.24 12.20 4.76
C GLU A 11 -20.27 10.84 5.47
N PHE A 12 -19.12 10.33 5.96
CA PHE A 12 -19.02 8.97 6.51
C PHE A 12 -18.13 8.90 7.76
N PRO A 13 -18.63 9.28 8.95
CA PRO A 13 -17.91 9.06 10.20
C PRO A 13 -17.71 7.56 10.44
N GLY A 14 -16.47 7.13 10.71
CA GLY A 14 -16.15 5.75 11.10
C GLY A 14 -15.56 4.84 10.02
N LEU A 15 -14.96 5.39 8.95
CA LEU A 15 -14.18 4.63 7.97
C LEU A 15 -12.78 4.29 8.50
N GLY A 16 -12.30 3.09 8.18
CA GLY A 16 -11.04 2.56 8.64
C GLY A 16 -11.11 1.96 10.05
N ALA A 17 -10.25 0.98 10.28
CA ALA A 17 -10.09 0.31 11.56
C ALA A 17 -8.87 0.90 12.28
N ASP A 18 -9.00 1.22 13.57
CA ASP A 18 -7.84 1.53 14.43
C ASP A 18 -6.99 0.28 14.68
N GLN A 19 -7.60 -0.90 14.58
CA GLN A 19 -6.97 -2.20 14.76
C GLN A 19 -7.65 -3.25 13.88
N LEU A 20 -6.83 -4.08 13.22
CA LEU A 20 -7.30 -5.28 12.52
C LEU A 20 -6.74 -6.53 13.19
N VAL A 21 -7.58 -7.54 13.38
CA VAL A 21 -7.15 -8.87 13.82
C VAL A 21 -7.01 -9.76 12.59
N ILE A 22 -5.80 -10.24 12.31
CA ILE A 22 -5.49 -11.10 11.15
C ILE A 22 -4.77 -12.34 11.68
N HIS A 23 -5.29 -13.52 11.38
CA HIS A 23 -4.81 -14.81 11.93
C HIS A 23 -4.69 -14.79 13.46
N GLY A 24 -5.63 -14.14 14.14
CA GLY A 24 -5.63 -13.99 15.61
C GLY A 24 -4.60 -13.00 16.17
N VAL A 25 -3.86 -12.29 15.32
CA VAL A 25 -2.89 -11.26 15.72
C VAL A 25 -3.47 -9.88 15.46
N ALA A 26 -3.42 -9.02 16.48
CA ALA A 26 -3.87 -7.64 16.37
C ALA A 26 -2.78 -6.75 15.76
N TYR A 27 -3.13 -6.01 14.70
CA TYR A 27 -2.29 -5.04 14.02
C TYR A 27 -2.88 -3.64 14.19
N CYS A 28 -2.05 -2.69 14.63
CA CYS A 28 -2.37 -1.27 14.80
C CYS A 28 -1.39 -0.36 14.06
N ASN A 29 -0.79 -0.87 12.98
CA ASN A 29 0.21 -0.15 12.19
C ASN A 29 -0.45 0.68 11.08
N SER A 30 0.35 1.52 10.43
CA SER A 30 -0.14 2.37 9.34
C SER A 30 -0.75 1.58 8.19
N ALA A 31 -0.26 0.37 7.91
CA ALA A 31 -0.80 -0.48 6.86
C ALA A 31 -2.20 -1.00 7.18
N SER A 32 -2.47 -1.45 8.40
CA SER A 32 -3.81 -1.91 8.80
C SER A 32 -4.83 -0.78 8.75
N MET A 33 -4.44 0.42 9.21
CA MET A 33 -5.30 1.61 9.15
C MET A 33 -5.57 2.05 7.70
N PHE A 34 -4.53 2.06 6.86
CA PHE A 34 -4.65 2.47 5.47
C PHE A 34 -5.53 1.51 4.67
N TRP A 35 -5.27 0.20 4.72
CA TRP A 35 -5.98 -0.77 3.90
C TRP A 35 -7.46 -0.87 4.30
N SER A 36 -7.76 -0.92 5.60
CA SER A 36 -9.17 -0.88 6.04
C SER A 36 -9.87 0.39 5.58
N ARG A 37 -9.24 1.56 5.75
CA ARG A 37 -9.83 2.84 5.33
C ARG A 37 -10.04 2.92 3.83
N LEU A 38 -9.05 2.52 3.01
CA LEU A 38 -9.16 2.55 1.56
C LEU A 38 -10.30 1.64 1.07
N LEU A 39 -10.45 0.45 1.66
CA LEU A 39 -11.53 -0.47 1.32
C LEU A 39 -12.90 0.11 1.69
N ASP A 40 -13.03 0.69 2.88
CA ASP A 40 -14.28 1.31 3.31
C ASP A 40 -14.64 2.54 2.46
N GLU A 41 -13.66 3.42 2.19
CA GLU A 41 -13.83 4.57 1.29
C GLU A 41 -14.23 4.13 -0.12
N ALA A 42 -13.63 3.07 -0.66
CA ALA A 42 -13.98 2.57 -2.00
C ALA A 42 -15.43 2.11 -2.10
N VAL A 43 -15.96 1.47 -1.06
CA VAL A 43 -17.36 1.04 -1.01
C VAL A 43 -18.31 2.20 -0.77
N SER A 44 -17.92 3.13 0.09
CA SER A 44 -18.69 4.33 0.38
C SER A 44 -18.82 5.24 -0.84
N PHE A 45 -17.70 5.49 -1.53
CA PHE A 45 -17.62 6.34 -2.71
C PHE A 45 -18.45 5.80 -3.87
N CYS A 46 -18.36 4.48 -4.09
CA CYS A 46 -18.98 3.83 -5.23
C CYS A 46 -19.74 2.60 -4.75
N GLY A 47 -20.98 2.78 -4.30
CA GLY A 47 -21.81 1.69 -3.77
C GLY A 47 -21.81 0.46 -4.66
N GLY A 48 -21.38 -0.69 -4.11
CA GLY A 48 -21.19 -1.94 -4.86
C GLY A 48 -19.82 -2.10 -5.52
N CYS A 49 -18.83 -1.27 -5.16
CA CYS A 49 -17.41 -1.55 -5.40
C CYS A 49 -17.00 -2.84 -4.66
N ASN A 50 -16.35 -3.75 -5.36
CA ASN A 50 -15.86 -5.01 -4.80
C ASN A 50 -14.41 -5.32 -5.20
N GLY A 51 -13.72 -4.35 -5.80
CA GLY A 51 -12.32 -4.48 -6.09
C GLY A 51 -11.62 -3.16 -6.31
N LEU A 52 -10.30 -3.18 -6.15
CA LEU A 52 -9.40 -2.07 -6.42
C LEU A 52 -8.28 -2.56 -7.32
N ARG A 53 -7.79 -1.72 -8.21
CA ARG A 53 -6.52 -1.94 -8.90
C ARG A 53 -5.63 -0.74 -8.69
N LEU A 54 -4.51 -0.96 -8.01
CA LEU A 54 -3.47 0.02 -7.76
C LEU A 54 -2.29 -0.24 -8.69
N SER A 55 -1.75 0.81 -9.31
CA SER A 55 -0.52 0.67 -10.07
C SER A 55 0.42 1.84 -9.92
N THR A 56 1.71 1.54 -9.88
CA THR A 56 2.78 2.52 -9.85
C THR A 56 4.09 1.92 -10.39
N THR A 57 5.08 2.77 -10.59
CA THR A 57 6.44 2.37 -10.93
C THR A 57 7.35 2.59 -9.75
N ASP A 58 8.24 1.66 -9.48
CA ASP A 58 9.21 1.73 -8.40
C ASP A 58 10.50 0.95 -8.75
N GLU A 59 11.50 1.07 -7.89
CA GLU A 59 12.87 0.60 -8.21
C GLU A 59 13.39 -0.48 -7.25
N ALA A 60 12.82 -0.56 -6.06
CA ALA A 60 13.29 -1.48 -5.03
C ALA A 60 12.58 -2.84 -5.11
N PRO A 61 13.28 -3.97 -4.93
CA PRO A 61 12.62 -5.25 -4.68
C PRO A 61 11.83 -5.20 -3.37
N LEU A 62 10.77 -6.01 -3.29
CA LEU A 62 10.06 -6.23 -2.04
C LEU A 62 10.90 -7.16 -1.14
N ASP A 63 11.14 -6.76 0.10
CA ASP A 63 11.80 -7.61 1.09
C ASP A 63 11.14 -7.48 2.46
N ALA A 64 11.42 -8.44 3.34
CA ALA A 64 10.79 -8.51 4.66
C ALA A 64 11.11 -7.31 5.57
N ASN A 65 12.17 -6.56 5.28
CA ASN A 65 12.53 -5.40 6.07
C ASN A 65 11.56 -4.23 5.85
N LEU A 66 10.83 -4.22 4.73
CA LEU A 66 9.76 -3.25 4.48
C LEU A 66 8.62 -3.32 5.52
N LEU A 67 8.56 -4.38 6.33
CA LEU A 67 7.61 -4.51 7.44
C LEU A 67 8.00 -3.71 8.69
N ALA A 68 9.27 -3.31 8.82
CA ALA A 68 9.83 -2.57 9.96
C ALA A 68 10.73 -1.41 9.47
N PRO A 69 10.15 -0.41 8.76
CA PRO A 69 10.91 0.68 8.16
C PRO A 69 11.72 1.50 9.18
N GLU A 70 11.27 1.54 10.45
CA GLU A 70 11.97 2.20 11.56
C GLU A 70 13.36 1.62 11.83
N GLU A 71 13.55 0.30 11.69
CA GLU A 71 14.84 -0.34 11.93
C GLU A 71 15.88 0.11 10.89
N HIS A 72 15.44 0.33 9.66
CA HIS A 72 16.26 0.84 8.57
C HIS A 72 16.57 2.31 8.74
N LEU A 73 15.57 3.12 9.16
CA LEU A 73 15.78 4.54 9.44
C LEU A 73 16.76 4.75 10.60
N GLU A 74 16.74 3.90 11.62
CA GLU A 74 17.70 3.96 12.72
C GLU A 74 19.12 3.57 12.27
N ALA A 75 19.26 2.53 11.46
CA ALA A 75 20.53 2.10 10.89
C ALA A 75 21.12 3.16 9.95
N ASP A 76 20.28 3.77 9.12
CA ASP A 76 20.69 4.87 8.24
C ASP A 76 21.01 6.12 9.06
N ALA A 77 20.20 6.51 10.04
CA ALA A 77 20.52 7.62 10.93
C ALA A 77 21.83 7.39 11.73
N ALA A 78 22.17 6.15 12.05
CA ALA A 78 23.47 5.81 12.63
C ALA A 78 24.62 6.00 11.61
N ARG A 79 24.45 5.57 10.35
CA ARG A 79 25.44 5.76 9.27
C ARG A 79 25.63 7.23 8.89
N LEU A 80 24.56 8.02 8.93
CA LEU A 80 24.56 9.43 8.54
C LEU A 80 25.13 10.33 9.63
N ARG A 81 25.15 9.88 10.90
CA ARG A 81 25.72 10.62 12.04
C ARG A 81 27.22 10.91 11.88
N ASP A 82 27.94 10.08 11.15
CA ASP A 82 29.39 10.20 10.94
C ASP A 82 29.75 10.94 9.63
N ARG A 83 28.76 11.50 8.89
CA ARG A 83 28.97 12.16 7.60
C ARG A 83 28.82 13.68 7.69
N GLU A 84 29.61 14.42 6.92
CA GLU A 84 29.42 15.88 6.83
C GLU A 84 28.12 16.23 6.11
N LEU A 85 27.31 17.09 6.72
CA LEU A 85 25.98 17.52 6.24
C LEU A 85 25.98 18.02 4.78
N GLY A 86 27.08 18.65 4.36
CA GLY A 86 27.26 19.16 3.00
C GLY A 86 27.48 18.09 1.93
N GLU A 87 28.04 16.93 2.30
CA GLU A 87 28.14 15.78 1.39
C GLU A 87 26.80 15.07 1.27
N LEU A 88 26.09 14.97 2.39
CA LEU A 88 24.76 14.37 2.46
C LEU A 88 23.74 15.11 1.58
N ALA A 89 23.69 16.44 1.71
CA ALA A 89 22.79 17.27 0.92
C ALA A 89 23.07 17.16 -0.58
N ARG A 90 24.34 17.05 -0.96
CA ARG A 90 24.76 16.94 -2.36
C ARG A 90 24.39 15.59 -2.96
N GLU A 91 24.51 14.52 -2.18
CA GLU A 91 24.11 13.17 -2.57
C GLU A 91 22.59 13.02 -2.69
N VAL A 92 21.83 13.50 -1.69
CA VAL A 92 20.37 13.49 -1.72
C VAL A 92 19.82 14.31 -2.90
N MET A 93 20.39 15.49 -3.16
CA MET A 93 20.02 16.29 -4.34
C MET A 93 20.36 15.57 -5.64
N SER A 94 21.53 14.93 -5.74
CA SER A 94 21.91 14.19 -6.94
C SER A 94 21.02 12.97 -7.21
N ILE A 95 20.53 12.31 -6.15
CA ILE A 95 19.58 11.19 -6.27
C ILE A 95 18.21 11.71 -6.71
N LEU A 96 17.72 12.79 -6.09
CA LEU A 96 16.43 13.41 -6.45
C LEU A 96 16.42 13.98 -7.87
N ASP A 97 17.53 14.57 -8.32
CA ASP A 97 17.68 15.08 -9.70
C ASP A 97 17.72 13.95 -10.73
N PHE A 98 18.19 12.75 -10.35
CA PHE A 98 18.26 11.59 -11.22
C PHE A 98 16.92 10.84 -11.31
N LEU A 99 16.24 10.66 -10.17
CA LEU A 99 15.02 9.86 -10.06
C LEU A 99 13.73 10.66 -10.33
N GLY A 100 13.79 11.98 -10.17
CA GLY A 100 12.59 12.83 -10.16
C GLY A 100 11.74 12.60 -8.90
N PRO A 101 10.58 13.29 -8.79
CA PRO A 101 9.70 13.12 -7.66
C PRO A 101 9.04 11.73 -7.68
N PRO A 102 8.68 11.17 -6.50
CA PRO A 102 7.86 9.99 -6.41
C PRO A 102 6.60 10.11 -7.28
N GLN A 103 6.32 9.05 -8.03
CA GLN A 103 5.17 8.98 -8.91
C GLN A 103 3.89 8.73 -8.08
N PRO A 104 2.74 9.27 -8.51
CA PRO A 104 1.47 8.96 -7.85
C PRO A 104 1.11 7.48 -8.03
N VAL A 105 0.34 6.94 -7.10
CA VAL A 105 -0.27 5.61 -7.24
C VAL A 105 -1.63 5.78 -7.92
N ARG A 106 -1.79 5.17 -9.10
CA ARG A 106 -3.06 5.16 -9.82
C ARG A 106 -4.01 4.18 -9.15
N LEU A 107 -5.26 4.58 -8.95
CA LEU A 107 -6.33 3.76 -8.39
C LEU A 107 -7.45 3.59 -9.42
N VAL A 108 -7.88 2.36 -9.63
CA VAL A 108 -9.08 2.03 -10.41
C VAL A 108 -10.05 1.28 -9.50
N LEU A 109 -11.28 1.78 -9.40
CA LEU A 109 -12.37 1.12 -8.67
C LEU A 109 -13.05 0.10 -9.58
N LEU A 110 -13.30 -1.10 -9.04
CA LEU A 110 -13.83 -2.23 -9.80
C LEU A 110 -15.18 -2.69 -9.23
N ARG A 111 -16.09 -3.06 -10.12
CA ARG A 111 -17.32 -3.82 -9.81
C ARG A 111 -17.43 -5.00 -10.77
N ASN A 112 -17.31 -6.21 -10.23
CA ASN A 112 -17.33 -7.46 -11.00
C ASN A 112 -16.33 -7.41 -12.17
N ASP A 113 -15.08 -7.06 -11.84
CA ASP A 113 -13.95 -6.89 -12.77
C ASP A 113 -14.12 -5.80 -13.85
N ARG A 114 -15.15 -4.97 -13.75
CA ARG A 114 -15.34 -3.81 -14.62
C ARG A 114 -14.88 -2.55 -13.92
N GLU A 115 -14.11 -1.75 -14.64
CA GLU A 115 -13.68 -0.43 -14.22
C GLU A 115 -14.89 0.50 -14.13
N ILE A 116 -15.04 1.16 -12.98
CA ILE A 116 -16.13 2.11 -12.75
C ILE A 116 -15.60 3.53 -12.73
N GLU A 117 -14.49 3.74 -12.03
CA GLU A 117 -13.84 5.03 -11.85
C GLU A 117 -12.33 4.84 -11.85
N GLN A 118 -11.61 5.81 -12.39
CA GLN A 118 -10.16 5.89 -12.30
C GLN A 118 -9.75 7.23 -11.69
N THR A 119 -8.89 7.17 -10.69
CA THR A 119 -8.37 8.33 -9.98
C THR A 119 -6.92 8.06 -9.54
N GLU A 120 -6.36 8.97 -8.75
CA GLU A 120 -5.07 8.79 -8.08
C GLU A 120 -5.30 8.79 -6.56
N LEU A 121 -4.44 8.09 -5.84
CA LEU A 121 -4.37 8.28 -4.41
C LEU A 121 -3.84 9.67 -4.09
N VAL A 122 -4.36 10.27 -3.02
CA VAL A 122 -3.81 11.51 -2.47
C VAL A 122 -2.33 11.28 -2.13
N ARG A 123 -1.43 12.13 -2.63
CA ARG A 123 0.03 11.92 -2.52
C ARG A 123 0.50 11.87 -1.07
N GLU A 124 -0.15 12.62 -0.20
CA GLU A 124 0.07 12.64 1.24
C GLU A 124 -0.32 11.31 1.92
N CYS A 125 -1.19 10.51 1.28
CA CYS A 125 -1.57 9.18 1.75
C CYS A 125 -0.65 8.09 1.17
N MET A 126 -0.35 8.17 -0.14
CA MET A 126 0.43 7.16 -0.85
C MET A 126 1.05 7.68 -2.14
N ASP A 127 2.36 7.48 -2.26
CA ASP A 127 3.11 7.59 -3.52
C ASP A 127 3.93 6.31 -3.79
N SER A 128 4.61 6.27 -4.94
CA SER A 128 5.45 5.14 -5.36
C SER A 128 6.56 4.73 -4.36
N SER A 129 7.03 5.66 -3.51
CA SER A 129 8.09 5.37 -2.55
C SER A 129 7.57 4.68 -1.30
N ILE A 130 6.34 4.99 -0.91
CA ILE A 130 5.70 4.38 0.27
C ILE A 130 4.79 3.21 -0.10
N PHE A 131 4.41 3.02 -1.35
CA PHE A 131 3.61 1.87 -1.80
C PHE A 131 4.22 0.49 -1.46
N PRO A 132 5.53 0.24 -1.63
CA PRO A 132 6.11 -1.10 -1.40
C PRO A 132 5.95 -1.64 0.03
N PRO A 133 6.18 -0.85 1.12
CA PRO A 133 5.83 -1.27 2.48
C PRO A 133 4.39 -1.74 2.68
N PHE A 134 3.41 -1.07 2.07
CA PHE A 134 2.00 -1.45 2.22
C PHE A 134 1.68 -2.75 1.48
N VAL A 135 2.32 -2.98 0.32
CA VAL A 135 2.25 -4.26 -0.40
C VAL A 135 2.89 -5.39 0.40
N ALA A 136 4.04 -5.14 1.04
CA ALA A 136 4.71 -6.12 1.89
C ALA A 136 3.81 -6.61 3.04
N TRP A 137 3.01 -5.72 3.64
CA TRP A 137 2.02 -6.10 4.65
C TRP A 137 0.94 -7.04 4.11
N LEU A 138 0.41 -6.81 2.91
CA LEU A 138 -0.56 -7.73 2.29
C LEU A 138 0.05 -9.12 2.05
N LEU A 139 1.29 -9.16 1.55
CA LEU A 139 2.03 -10.41 1.34
C LEU A 139 2.25 -11.14 2.67
N ARG A 140 2.58 -10.41 3.73
CA ARG A 140 2.77 -10.97 5.08
C ARG A 140 1.47 -11.53 5.64
N TRP A 141 0.36 -10.82 5.50
CA TRP A 141 -0.95 -11.25 6.00
C TRP A 141 -1.50 -12.46 5.26
N ALA A 142 -1.17 -12.63 3.97
CA ALA A 142 -1.49 -13.84 3.21
C ALA A 142 -0.47 -14.98 3.37
N ASP A 143 0.47 -14.87 4.33
CA ASP A 143 1.54 -15.85 4.59
C ASP A 143 2.40 -16.20 3.36
N VAL A 144 2.55 -15.24 2.43
CA VAL A 144 3.46 -15.38 1.29
C VAL A 144 4.90 -15.27 1.81
N ARG A 145 5.74 -16.25 1.51
CA ARG A 145 7.13 -16.25 1.97
C ARG A 145 7.94 -15.15 1.27
N PRO A 146 8.85 -14.43 1.99
CA PRO A 146 9.68 -13.37 1.41
C PRO A 146 10.45 -13.75 0.14
N SER A 147 10.87 -15.02 0.02
CA SER A 147 11.57 -15.52 -1.16
C SER A 147 10.76 -15.44 -2.46
N GLY A 148 9.42 -15.36 -2.36
CA GLY A 148 8.50 -15.27 -3.50
C GLY A 148 7.97 -13.85 -3.75
N TRP A 149 8.35 -12.84 -2.96
CA TRP A 149 7.75 -11.50 -3.03
C TRP A 149 8.06 -10.72 -4.31
N ASN A 150 9.04 -11.18 -5.11
CA ASN A 150 9.43 -10.54 -6.37
C ASN A 150 9.16 -11.41 -7.59
N GLU A 151 8.36 -12.47 -7.46
CA GLU A 151 7.88 -13.22 -8.62
C GLU A 151 7.02 -12.33 -9.53
N GLU A 152 6.97 -12.65 -10.82
CA GLU A 152 6.20 -11.89 -11.82
C GLU A 152 4.71 -11.85 -11.47
N PHE A 153 4.21 -12.91 -10.84
CA PHE A 153 2.82 -13.09 -10.47
C PHE A 153 2.73 -13.71 -9.08
N ILE A 154 2.06 -13.02 -8.16
CA ILE A 154 1.82 -13.48 -6.80
C ILE A 154 0.33 -13.34 -6.53
N GLN A 155 -0.24 -14.32 -5.84
CA GLN A 155 -1.61 -14.27 -5.36
C GLN A 155 -1.65 -14.64 -3.89
N GLY A 156 -2.63 -14.10 -3.17
CA GLY A 156 -2.84 -14.42 -1.77
C GLY A 156 -4.24 -14.01 -1.32
N ASP A 157 -4.60 -14.47 -0.15
CA ASP A 157 -5.84 -14.12 0.51
C ASP A 157 -5.64 -14.06 2.02
N PHE A 158 -6.46 -13.25 2.68
CA PHE A 158 -6.53 -13.17 4.14
C PHE A 158 -7.91 -12.69 4.60
N GLU A 159 -8.26 -13.05 5.83
CA GLU A 159 -9.36 -12.45 6.57
C GLU A 159 -8.79 -11.47 7.60
N ALA A 160 -9.42 -10.30 7.72
CA ALA A 160 -9.14 -9.34 8.77
C ALA A 160 -10.44 -8.98 9.49
N GLU A 161 -10.42 -8.97 10.82
CA GLU A 161 -11.57 -8.59 11.64
C GLU A 161 -11.33 -7.22 12.26
N ASP A 162 -12.32 -6.34 12.14
CA ASP A 162 -12.44 -5.14 12.96
C ASP A 162 -13.48 -5.40 14.05
N SER A 163 -13.00 -5.75 15.24
CA SER A 163 -13.88 -6.08 16.36
C SER A 163 -14.67 -4.88 16.89
N ALA A 164 -14.20 -3.64 16.67
CA ALA A 164 -14.86 -2.44 17.16
C ALA A 164 -16.09 -2.10 16.31
N ARG A 165 -16.00 -2.32 15.00
CA ARG A 165 -17.11 -2.10 14.05
C ARG A 165 -17.88 -3.36 13.71
N HIS A 166 -17.43 -4.52 14.20
CA HIS A 166 -17.96 -5.85 13.88
C HIS A 166 -17.84 -6.23 12.40
N PHE A 167 -16.85 -5.67 11.69
CA PHE A 167 -16.65 -5.90 10.26
C PHE A 167 -15.64 -7.03 10.02
N VAL A 168 -15.86 -7.79 8.95
CA VAL A 168 -14.92 -8.80 8.46
C VAL A 168 -14.51 -8.52 7.02
N TYR A 169 -13.25 -8.20 6.82
CA TYR A 169 -12.65 -8.02 5.51
C TYR A 169 -12.16 -9.35 4.97
N ARG A 170 -12.79 -9.85 3.90
CA ARG A 170 -12.26 -10.97 3.12
C ARG A 170 -11.55 -10.42 1.91
N VAL A 171 -10.24 -10.46 1.90
CA VAL A 171 -9.43 -9.87 0.83
C VAL A 171 -8.72 -10.98 0.07
N HIS A 172 -8.92 -11.01 -1.25
CA HIS A 172 -8.08 -11.71 -2.19
C HIS A 172 -7.27 -10.68 -2.97
N PHE A 173 -6.01 -10.98 -3.27
CA PHE A 173 -5.19 -10.11 -4.10
C PHE A 173 -4.39 -10.86 -5.14
N VAL A 174 -4.08 -10.12 -6.20
CA VAL A 174 -3.13 -10.50 -7.25
C VAL A 174 -2.14 -9.34 -7.41
N LEU A 175 -0.86 -9.63 -7.23
CA LEU A 175 0.23 -8.71 -7.50
C LEU A 175 0.96 -9.16 -8.77
N ARG A 176 1.06 -8.26 -9.75
CA ARG A 176 1.87 -8.46 -10.95
C ARG A 176 3.06 -7.50 -10.93
N ARG A 177 4.22 -8.04 -11.27
CA ARG A 177 5.46 -7.30 -11.45
C ARG A 177 5.83 -7.35 -12.93
N LYS A 178 6.04 -6.20 -13.56
CA LYS A 178 6.49 -6.11 -14.95
C LYS A 178 7.77 -5.31 -15.02
N ASP A 179 8.83 -5.92 -15.53
CA ASP A 179 10.09 -5.23 -15.79
C ASP A 179 9.91 -4.23 -16.94
N ILE A 180 10.17 -2.94 -16.68
CA ILE A 180 10.13 -1.89 -17.71
C ILE A 180 11.53 -1.70 -18.29
N SER A 181 12.52 -1.52 -17.42
CA SER A 181 13.94 -1.38 -17.75
C SER A 181 14.80 -1.90 -16.61
N GLU A 182 16.13 -1.80 -16.73
CA GLU A 182 17.04 -2.18 -15.65
C GLU A 182 16.73 -1.39 -14.37
N GLY A 183 16.36 -2.11 -13.30
CA GLY A 183 16.01 -1.54 -12.00
C GLY A 183 14.59 -0.99 -11.89
N LEU A 184 13.90 -0.65 -12.99
CA LEU A 184 12.56 -0.06 -12.95
C LEU A 184 11.47 -1.11 -13.22
N VAL A 185 10.53 -1.24 -12.28
CA VAL A 185 9.42 -2.18 -12.39
C VAL A 185 8.08 -1.46 -12.27
N GLU A 186 7.08 -1.99 -12.97
CA GLU A 186 5.67 -1.64 -12.75
C GLU A 186 5.06 -2.68 -11.82
N ARG A 187 4.49 -2.22 -10.69
CA ARG A 187 3.71 -3.06 -9.79
C ARG A 187 2.23 -2.78 -9.98
N ILE A 188 1.47 -3.84 -10.23
CA ILE A 188 0.02 -3.80 -10.40
C ILE A 188 -0.59 -4.71 -9.34
N LEU A 189 -1.21 -4.10 -8.33
CA LEU A 189 -1.93 -4.79 -7.27
C LEU A 189 -3.43 -4.72 -7.55
N THR A 190 -4.06 -5.87 -7.73
CA THR A 190 -5.52 -5.98 -7.77
C THR A 190 -6.01 -6.59 -6.46
N LEU A 191 -6.93 -5.92 -5.79
CA LEU A 191 -7.65 -6.40 -4.62
C LEU A 191 -9.09 -6.73 -5.03
N SER A 192 -9.59 -7.87 -4.57
CA SER A 192 -11.00 -8.23 -4.61
C SER A 192 -11.44 -8.49 -3.19
N PHE A 193 -12.59 -7.95 -2.80
CA PHE A 193 -13.04 -8.05 -1.42
C PHE A 193 -14.55 -8.24 -1.32
N ALA A 194 -14.96 -8.94 -0.26
CA ALA A 194 -16.35 -9.21 0.05
C ALA A 194 -16.62 -9.06 1.55
N GLY A 195 -17.89 -8.81 1.90
CA GLY A 195 -18.36 -8.98 3.27
C GLY A 195 -18.16 -7.81 4.22
N LEU A 196 -18.17 -6.56 3.75
CA LEU A 196 -18.20 -5.38 4.62
C LEU A 196 -19.59 -5.27 5.31
N HIS A 197 -19.80 -6.06 6.36
CA HIS A 197 -21.00 -6.10 7.19
C HIS A 197 -20.62 -6.13 8.65
#